data_AF-A0A914KCV1-F1
#
_entry.id   AF-A0A914KCV1-F1
#
_cell.length_a   1.000
_cell.length_b   1.000
_cell.length_c   1.000
_cell.angle_alpha   90.00
_cell.angle_beta   90.00
_cell.angle_gamma   90.00
#
_symmetry.space_group_name_H-M   'P 1'
#
loop_
_entity.id
_entity.type
_entity.pdbx_description
1 polymer ?
#
loop_
_entity_poly.entity_id
_entity_poly.type
_entity_poly.pdbx_seq_one_letter_code
_entity_poly.pdbx_strand_id
1 'polypeptide(L)'
;MNYRSRCMKWNFSKNCQHPFVIGFYEYFIEDGFINIVMQYAAGGSLAGFLEGKKQRNEHLNDEAIFFYFTQMTMALDYLHKLNVVHFDLKPDNILMNTSRRILKLADFGIT
;
A
#
# COMPACT_ATOMS: atom_id res chain seq x y z
N MET A 1 1.32 -20.46 16.91
CA MET A 1 0.59 -19.19 16.70
C MET A 1 0.95 -18.66 15.32
N ASN A 2 0.01 -18.72 14.37
CA ASN A 2 0.30 -18.43 12.96
C ASN A 2 0.42 -16.93 12.69
N TYR A 3 1.49 -16.53 11.99
CA TYR A 3 1.78 -15.15 11.55
C TYR A 3 0.57 -14.47 10.86
N ARG A 4 -0.25 -15.25 10.15
CA ARG A 4 -1.51 -14.82 9.49
C ARG A 4 -2.52 -14.16 10.43
N SER A 5 -2.69 -14.69 11.65
CA SER A 5 -3.65 -14.12 12.62
C SER A 5 -3.15 -12.79 13.23
N ARG A 6 -1.85 -12.50 13.12
CA ARG A 6 -1.23 -11.27 13.64
C ARG A 6 -1.36 -10.11 12.65
N CYS A 7 -1.16 -10.34 11.34
CA CYS A 7 -1.32 -9.31 10.31
C CYS A 7 -2.78 -8.81 10.23
N MET A 8 -3.76 -9.71 10.31
CA MET A 8 -5.16 -9.32 10.43
C MET A 8 -5.38 -8.46 11.68
N LYS A 9 -5.07 -8.95 12.89
CA LYS A 9 -5.18 -8.17 14.14
C LYS A 9 -4.46 -6.82 14.12
N TRP A 10 -3.38 -6.70 13.35
CA TRP A 10 -2.55 -5.50 13.28
C TRP A 10 -3.08 -4.47 12.28
N ASN A 11 -3.56 -4.87 11.10
CA ASN A 11 -4.29 -3.98 10.19
C ASN A 11 -5.56 -3.40 10.84
N PHE A 12 -6.14 -4.11 11.81
CA PHE A 12 -7.32 -3.67 12.56
C PHE A 12 -7.03 -2.71 13.73
N SER A 13 -5.76 -2.42 14.02
CA SER A 13 -5.42 -1.44 15.07
C SER A 13 -5.61 -0.02 14.53
N LYS A 14 -6.57 0.73 15.10
CA LYS A 14 -6.82 2.17 14.81
C LYS A 14 -5.58 3.08 14.91
N ASN A 15 -4.47 2.57 15.43
CA ASN A 15 -3.21 3.29 15.64
C ASN A 15 -2.20 3.15 14.48
N CYS A 16 -2.56 2.46 13.40
CA CYS A 16 -1.70 2.31 12.24
C CYS A 16 -1.90 3.48 11.25
N GLN A 17 -1.37 4.65 11.60
CA GLN A 17 -1.47 5.85 10.77
C GLN A 17 -0.09 6.28 10.29
N HIS A 18 0.18 6.07 9.01
CA HIS A 18 1.40 6.54 8.36
C HIS A 18 1.06 7.14 6.98
N PRO A 19 1.67 8.26 6.58
CA PRO A 19 1.34 8.92 5.30
C PRO A 19 1.51 8.01 4.09
N PHE A 20 2.40 7.02 4.14
CA PHE A 20 2.71 6.11 3.02
C PHE A 20 2.19 4.68 3.18
N VAL A 21 1.29 4.45 4.14
CA VAL A 21 0.58 3.17 4.34
C VAL A 21 -0.91 3.43 4.09
N ILE A 22 -1.59 2.51 3.41
CA ILE A 22 -3.03 2.65 3.15
C ILE A 22 -3.80 2.64 4.47
N GLY A 23 -4.68 3.62 4.67
CA GLY A 23 -5.50 3.69 5.86
C GLY A 23 -6.53 2.56 5.87
N PHE A 24 -6.62 1.82 6.96
CA PHE A 24 -7.69 0.86 7.19
C PHE A 24 -8.73 1.48 8.12
N TYR A 25 -10.03 1.34 7.82
CA TYR A 25 -11.10 1.92 8.62
C TYR A 25 -11.88 0.86 9.40
N GLU A 26 -12.46 -0.11 8.71
CA GLU A 26 -13.23 -1.19 9.31
C GLU A 26 -13.38 -2.39 8.37
N TYR A 27 -13.87 -3.50 8.90
CA TYR A 27 -14.32 -4.64 8.11
C TYR A 27 -15.64 -5.13 8.67
N PHE A 28 -16.43 -5.75 7.81
CA PHE A 28 -17.67 -6.39 8.18
C PHE A 28 -17.90 -7.62 7.32
N ILE A 29 -18.76 -8.51 7.79
CA ILE A 29 -19.16 -9.70 7.05
C ILE A 29 -20.59 -9.48 6.59
N GLU A 30 -20.82 -9.53 5.29
CA GLU A 30 -22.13 -9.41 4.68
C GLU A 30 -22.24 -10.45 3.57
N ASP A 31 -23.36 -11.18 3.52
CA ASP A 31 -23.62 -12.26 2.55
C ASP A 31 -22.53 -13.35 2.47
N GLY A 32 -21.83 -13.60 3.58
CA GLY A 32 -20.74 -14.58 3.64
C GLY A 32 -19.40 -14.08 3.07
N PHE A 33 -19.31 -12.82 2.66
CA PHE A 33 -18.09 -12.18 2.20
C PHE A 33 -17.48 -11.28 3.28
N ILE A 34 -16.15 -11.27 3.35
CA ILE A 34 -15.42 -10.29 4.17
C ILE A 34 -15.30 -9.01 3.34
N ASN A 35 -15.96 -7.95 3.79
CA ASN A 35 -15.88 -6.62 3.21
C ASN A 35 -14.90 -5.77 3.99
N ILE A 36 -13.97 -5.13 3.30
CA ILE A 36 -12.92 -4.31 3.92
C ILE A 36 -13.08 -2.85 3.46
N VAL A 37 -13.21 -1.95 4.43
CA VAL A 37 -13.29 -0.50 4.20
C VAL A 37 -11.92 0.11 4.47
N MET A 38 -11.37 0.76 3.44
CA MET A 38 -10.04 1.35 3.46
C MET A 38 -10.02 2.72 2.79
N GLN A 39 -8.93 3.46 3.00
CA GLN A 39 -8.67 4.75 2.38
C GLN A 39 -8.71 4.61 0.85
N TYR A 40 -9.48 5.48 0.19
CA TYR A 40 -9.52 5.51 -1.26
C TYR A 40 -8.28 6.21 -1.83
N ALA A 41 -7.60 5.54 -2.76
CA ALA A 41 -6.43 6.05 -3.46
C ALA A 41 -6.74 6.24 -4.96
N ALA A 42 -7.26 7.43 -5.30
CA ALA A 42 -7.82 7.74 -6.62
C ALA A 42 -6.80 7.72 -7.78
N GLY A 43 -5.50 7.68 -7.50
CA GLY A 43 -4.44 7.69 -8.51
C GLY A 43 -4.19 6.33 -9.18
N GLY A 44 -4.83 5.27 -8.69
CA GLY A 44 -4.60 3.89 -9.14
C GLY A 44 -3.31 3.30 -8.57
N SER A 45 -2.86 2.18 -9.14
CA SER A 45 -1.61 1.52 -8.75
C SER A 45 -0.39 2.11 -9.45
N LEU A 46 0.78 1.94 -8.84
CA LEU A 46 2.08 2.26 -9.43
C LEU A 46 2.30 1.43 -10.70
N ALA A 47 1.87 0.16 -10.71
CA ALA A 47 1.89 -0.67 -11.92
C ALA A 47 1.18 0.01 -13.10
N GLY A 48 -0.06 0.44 -12.89
CA GLY A 48 -0.84 1.12 -13.93
C GLY A 48 -0.23 2.46 -14.36
N PHE A 49 0.35 3.21 -13.42
CA PHE A 49 1.06 4.45 -13.73
C PHE A 49 2.31 4.22 -14.60
N LEU A 50 3.13 3.23 -14.26
CA LEU A 50 4.34 2.89 -15.01
C LEU A 50 4.00 2.34 -16.40
N GLU A 51 2.97 1.49 -16.51
CA GLU A 51 2.49 0.97 -17.79
C GLU A 51 1.98 2.10 -18.71
N GLY A 52 1.21 3.05 -18.16
CA GLY A 52 0.79 4.23 -18.92
C GLY A 52 1.96 5.08 -19.40
N LYS A 53 3.04 5.22 -18.63
CA LYS A 53 4.26 5.91 -19.07
C LYS A 53 4.96 5.16 -20.19
N LYS A 54 5.12 3.83 -20.04
CA LYS A 54 5.71 2.96 -21.05
C LYS A 54 4.98 3.05 -22.39
N GLN A 55 3.65 3.06 -22.40
CA GLN A 55 2.84 3.20 -23.62
C GLN A 55 3.07 4.54 -24.34
N ARG A 56 3.42 5.61 -23.60
CA ARG A 56 3.78 6.92 -24.18
C ARG A 56 5.28 7.05 -24.47
N ASN A 57 6.04 5.97 -24.32
CA ASN A 57 7.50 5.97 -24.43
C ASN A 57 8.17 6.97 -23.47
N GLU A 58 7.58 7.15 -22.29
CA GLU A 58 8.09 7.99 -21.21
C GLU A 58 8.75 7.13 -20.13
N HIS A 59 9.79 7.67 -19.51
CA HIS A 59 10.41 7.10 -18.33
C HIS A 59 10.25 8.03 -17.12
N LEU A 60 10.47 7.48 -15.93
CA LEU A 60 10.72 8.30 -14.76
C LEU A 60 12.17 8.80 -14.82
N ASN A 61 12.37 10.05 -14.44
CA ASN A 61 13.72 10.56 -14.19
C ASN A 61 14.22 10.07 -12.82
N ASP A 62 15.52 10.16 -12.59
CA ASP A 62 16.15 9.69 -11.35
C ASP A 62 15.54 10.35 -10.11
N GLU A 63 15.23 11.65 -10.19
CA GLU A 63 14.60 12.38 -9.10
C GLU A 63 13.24 11.77 -8.70
N ALA A 64 12.38 11.46 -9.66
CA ALA A 64 11.10 10.82 -9.39
C ALA A 64 11.27 9.39 -8.87
N ILE A 65 12.26 8.65 -9.38
CA ILE A 65 12.58 7.30 -8.90
C ILE A 65 12.97 7.36 -7.42
N PHE A 66 13.92 8.21 -7.05
CA PHE A 66 14.33 8.38 -5.66
C PHE A 66 13.18 8.89 -4.79
N PHE A 67 12.35 9.80 -5.29
CA PHE A 67 11.20 10.31 -4.56
C PHE A 67 10.18 9.22 -4.19
N TYR A 68 9.85 8.31 -5.12
CA TYR A 68 8.99 7.17 -4.80
C TYR A 68 9.72 6.15 -3.93
N PHE A 69 11.00 5.88 -4.20
CA PHE A 69 11.80 4.94 -3.42
C PHE A 69 11.88 5.34 -1.94
N THR A 70 12.12 6.61 -1.64
CA THR A 70 12.13 7.14 -0.27
C THR A 70 10.79 6.95 0.42
N GLN A 71 9.67 7.20 -0.25
CA GLN A 71 8.35 6.98 0.35
C GLN A 71 8.10 5.49 0.65
N MET A 72 8.51 4.59 -0.25
CA MET A 72 8.42 3.14 -0.03
C MET A 72 9.25 2.70 1.17
N THR A 73 10.50 3.15 1.27
CA THR A 73 11.38 2.78 2.40
C THR A 73 10.87 3.35 3.73
N MET A 74 10.30 4.56 3.75
CA MET A 74 9.64 5.10 4.94
C MET A 74 8.42 4.26 5.37
N ALA A 75 7.60 3.80 4.42
CA ALA A 75 6.48 2.90 4.73
C ALA A 75 6.97 1.56 5.31
N LEU A 76 8.00 0.97 4.70
CA LEU A 76 8.57 -0.31 5.15
C LEU A 76 9.27 -0.18 6.52
N ASP A 77 10.02 0.89 6.76
CA ASP A 77 10.63 1.17 8.06
C ASP A 77 9.57 1.25 9.17
N TYR A 78 8.47 1.97 8.91
CA TYR A 78 7.34 2.03 9.82
C TYR A 78 6.75 0.64 10.12
N LEU A 79 6.54 -0.20 9.10
CA LEU A 79 6.03 -1.57 9.26
C LEU A 79 6.99 -2.45 10.06
N HIS A 80 8.28 -2.40 9.72
CA HIS A 80 9.31 -3.21 10.36
C HIS A 80 9.48 -2.85 11.84
N LYS A 81 9.41 -1.55 12.20
CA LYS A 81 9.39 -1.09 13.61
C LYS A 81 8.22 -1.66 14.41
N LEU A 82 7.14 -2.00 13.73
CA LEU A 82 5.94 -2.62 14.30
C LEU A 82 5.94 -4.16 14.18
N ASN A 83 7.09 -4.75 13.79
CA ASN A 83 7.27 -6.18 13.58
C ASN A 83 6.29 -6.77 12.55
N VAL A 84 5.99 -6.00 11.52
CA VAL A 84 5.19 -6.41 10.36
C VAL A 84 6.07 -6.45 9.12
N VAL A 85 6.01 -7.57 8.41
CA VAL A 85 6.67 -7.76 7.12
C VAL A 85 5.59 -7.78 6.05
N HIS A 86 5.80 -7.05 4.96
CA HIS A 86 4.79 -6.91 3.90
C HIS A 86 4.56 -8.21 3.10
N PHE A 87 5.64 -8.96 2.85
CA PHE A 87 5.69 -10.20 2.06
C PHE A 87 5.27 -10.15 0.58
N ASP A 88 4.47 -9.18 0.15
CA ASP A 88 4.02 -9.06 -1.26
C ASP A 88 4.29 -7.67 -1.84
N LEU A 89 5.54 -7.20 -1.72
CA LEU A 89 5.93 -5.88 -2.23
C LEU A 89 6.09 -5.92 -3.75
N LYS A 90 5.13 -5.32 -4.46
CA LYS A 90 5.13 -5.19 -5.93
C LYS A 90 4.39 -3.91 -6.36
N PRO A 91 4.60 -3.41 -7.60
CA PRO A 91 3.97 -2.18 -8.09
C PRO A 91 2.43 -2.19 -8.04
N ASP A 92 1.79 -3.36 -8.13
CA ASP A 92 0.33 -3.50 -8.04
C ASP A 92 -0.20 -3.14 -6.65
N ASN A 93 0.59 -3.44 -5.62
CA ASN A 93 0.25 -3.25 -4.21
C ASN A 93 0.69 -1.86 -3.69
N ILE A 94 1.13 -0.97 -4.59
CA ILE A 94 1.49 0.40 -4.27
C ILE A 94 0.45 1.31 -4.92
N LEU A 95 -0.43 1.89 -4.12
CA LEU A 95 -1.48 2.78 -4.60
C LEU A 95 -1.00 4.24 -4.59
N MET A 96 -1.67 5.10 -5.35
CA MET A 96 -1.29 6.50 -5.49
C MET A 96 -2.46 7.43 -5.18
N ASN A 97 -2.16 8.61 -4.64
CA ASN A 97 -3.16 9.67 -4.51
C ASN A 97 -3.50 10.29 -5.88
N THR A 98 -4.52 11.16 -5.92
CA THR A 98 -4.98 11.83 -7.15
C THR A 98 -3.86 12.54 -7.90
N SER A 99 -2.92 13.18 -7.19
CA SER A 99 -1.79 13.88 -7.83
C SER A 99 -0.67 12.94 -8.31
N ARG A 100 -0.76 11.64 -8.02
CA ARG A 100 0.28 10.63 -8.25
C ARG A 100 1.64 11.02 -7.67
N ARG A 101 1.66 11.79 -6.58
CA ARG A 101 2.90 12.17 -5.87
C ARG A 101 3.07 11.39 -4.58
N ILE A 102 1.97 11.08 -3.92
CA ILE A 102 1.99 10.33 -2.66
C ILE A 102 1.64 8.89 -2.97
N LEU A 103 2.53 7.96 -2.60
CA LEU A 103 2.25 6.54 -2.64
C LEU A 103 1.68 6.04 -1.31
N LYS A 104 0.96 4.93 -1.38
CA LYS A 104 0.32 4.23 -0.28
C LYS A 104 0.59 2.75 -0.44
N LEU A 105 1.43 2.19 0.42
CA LEU A 105 1.64 0.76 0.47
C LEU A 105 0.34 0.08 0.93
N ALA A 106 -0.14 -0.88 0.15
CA ALA A 106 -1.39 -1.60 0.34
C ALA A 106 -1.17 -3.10 0.21
N ASP A 107 -2.19 -3.89 0.56
CA ASP A 107 -2.20 -5.35 0.43
C ASP A 107 -1.03 -6.09 1.09
N PHE A 108 -1.16 -6.28 2.41
CA PHE A 108 -0.16 -6.89 3.29
C PHE A 108 -0.18 -8.42 3.27
N GLY A 109 -0.48 -9.04 2.12
CA GLY A 109 -0.36 -10.48 1.93
C GLY A 109 -1.29 -11.32 2.82
N ILE A 110 -2.57 -10.94 2.92
CA ILE A 110 -3.61 -11.73 3.62
C ILE A 110 -4.17 -12.85 2.72
N THR A 111 -3.53 -13.14 1.59
CA THR A 111 -3.83 -14.28 0.72
C THR A 111 -3.32 -15.62 1.26
#